data_AF-A0A544VU62-F1
#
_entry.id   AF-A0A544VU62-F1
#
_cell.length_a   1.000
_cell.length_b   1.000
_cell.length_c   1.000
_cell.angle_alpha   90.00
_cell.angle_beta   90.00
_cell.angle_gamma   90.00
#
_symmetry.space_group_name_H-M   'P 1'
#
loop_
_entity.id
_entity.type
_entity.pdbx_description
1 polymer ?
#
loop_
_entity_poly.entity_id
_entity_poly.type
_entity_poly.pdbx_seq_one_letter_code
_entity_poly.pdbx_strand_id
1 'polypeptide(L)'
;MTAVPPDPDPVETPSVGGAHGVEPGETPPDSGSTTQSANQDPPPRSRMTPTGVAALIAVGVIFAIFLVVAVVYLLQVAGLMDRW
;
A
#
# COMPACT_ATOMS: atom_id res chain seq x y z
N MET A 1 30.80 48.94 -21.28
CA MET A 1 31.31 48.00 -20.26
C MET A 1 31.25 48.76 -18.95
N THR A 2 30.08 48.70 -18.30
CA THR A 2 29.77 47.88 -17.11
C THR A 2 30.16 48.62 -15.84
N ALA A 3 29.14 49.14 -15.16
CA ALA A 3 29.24 49.83 -13.87
C ALA A 3 30.00 48.98 -12.86
N VAL A 4 30.95 49.59 -12.16
CA VAL A 4 31.63 48.99 -11.01
C VAL A 4 30.57 48.85 -9.89
N PRO A 5 30.26 47.63 -9.41
CA PRO A 5 29.38 47.45 -8.26
C PRO A 5 30.04 48.07 -7.02
N PRO A 6 29.30 48.82 -6.17
CA PRO A 6 29.85 49.29 -4.91
C PRO A 6 30.05 48.07 -3.99
N ASP A 7 31.30 47.76 -3.67
CA ASP A 7 31.67 46.78 -2.64
C ASP A 7 31.44 47.46 -1.28
N PRO A 8 30.42 47.05 -0.48
CA PRO A 8 30.14 47.70 0.78
C PRO A 8 31.21 47.36 1.82
N ASP A 9 31.74 48.39 2.47
CA ASP A 9 32.79 48.28 3.49
C ASP A 9 32.32 47.36 4.65
N PRO A 10 33.04 46.26 4.98
CA PRO A 10 32.59 45.27 5.95
C PRO A 10 32.56 45.79 7.40
N VAL A 11 33.06 47.01 7.64
CA VAL A 11 32.97 47.71 8.93
C VAL A 11 31.55 48.25 9.18
N GLU A 12 30.79 48.49 8.11
CA GLU A 12 29.41 49.01 8.14
C GLU A 12 28.35 47.89 8.12
N THR A 13 28.75 46.62 8.07
CA THR A 13 27.85 45.47 8.23
C THR A 13 28.03 44.85 9.61
N PRO A 14 27.18 45.18 10.61
CA PRO A 14 27.13 44.44 11.86
C PRO A 14 26.86 42.96 11.59
N SER A 15 27.65 42.07 12.18
CA SER A 15 27.37 40.64 12.18
C SER A 15 26.02 40.40 12.88
N VAL A 16 24.96 40.17 12.10
CA VAL A 16 23.69 39.70 12.63
C VAL A 16 23.90 38.26 13.09
N GLY A 17 24.39 38.13 14.32
CA GLY A 17 24.19 36.96 15.16
C GLY A 17 22.71 36.87 15.49
N GLY A 18 21.92 36.36 14.54
CA GLY A 18 20.54 35.95 14.78
C GLY A 18 20.56 34.56 15.38
N ALA A 19 20.25 34.47 16.67
CA ALA A 19 20.10 33.25 17.43
C ALA A 19 19.45 32.13 16.60
N HIS A 20 20.21 31.09 16.26
CA HIS A 20 19.67 29.83 15.73
C HIS A 20 19.01 28.99 16.85
N GLY A 21 18.41 29.68 17.83
CA GLY A 21 17.64 29.11 18.91
C GLY A 21 16.19 29.04 18.45
N VAL A 22 15.89 27.98 17.74
CA VAL A 22 14.53 27.48 17.56
C VAL A 22 13.81 27.42 18.90
N GLU A 23 12.60 27.98 18.96
CA GLU A 23 11.81 28.09 20.17
C GLU A 23 11.38 26.69 20.64
N PRO A 24 11.51 26.34 21.94
CA PRO A 24 11.02 25.07 22.47
C PRO A 24 9.53 24.90 22.15
N GLY A 25 9.25 23.90 21.31
CA GLY A 25 8.06 23.83 20.44
C GLY A 25 8.37 23.03 19.16
N GLU A 26 9.67 22.83 18.87
CA GLU A 26 10.24 21.81 17.97
C GLU A 26 9.97 20.35 18.37
N THR A 27 8.75 20.02 18.76
CA THR A 27 8.30 18.66 18.45
C THR A 27 7.97 18.72 16.97
N PRO A 28 8.66 17.97 16.07
CA PRO A 28 8.10 17.74 14.75
C PRO A 28 6.62 17.35 14.95
N PRO A 29 5.66 17.94 14.21
CA PRO A 29 4.29 17.45 14.30
C PRO A 29 4.36 15.96 14.02
N ASP A 30 3.77 15.21 14.94
CA ASP A 30 3.72 13.75 15.02
C ASP A 30 3.99 13.09 13.66
N SER A 31 5.13 12.40 13.54
CA SER A 31 5.47 11.61 12.36
C SER A 31 4.52 10.41 12.30
N GLY A 32 3.33 10.69 11.82
CA GLY A 32 2.18 9.80 11.79
C GLY A 32 0.97 10.49 11.16
N SER A 33 1.18 11.51 10.33
CA SER A 33 0.10 12.07 9.53
C SER A 33 -0.23 11.14 8.38
N THR A 34 -0.97 10.07 8.67
CA THR A 34 -2.01 9.65 7.75
C THR A 34 -3.10 10.72 7.85
N THR A 35 -2.93 11.83 7.13
CA THR A 35 -4.06 12.75 6.89
C THR A 35 -5.08 11.93 6.13
N GLN A 36 -6.04 11.35 6.84
CA GLN A 36 -7.24 10.83 6.20
C GLN A 36 -7.88 12.03 5.51
N SER A 37 -8.15 11.89 4.21
CA SER A 37 -8.85 12.92 3.46
C SER A 37 -10.14 13.27 4.21
N ALA A 38 -10.46 14.55 4.36
CA ALA A 38 -11.76 14.97 4.90
C ALA A 38 -12.93 14.49 4.02
N ASN A 39 -12.64 13.99 2.81
CA ASN A 39 -13.61 13.27 2.00
C ASN A 39 -13.84 11.86 2.56
N GLN A 40 -15.11 11.54 2.74
CA GLN A 40 -15.55 10.19 3.00
C GLN A 40 -15.05 9.27 1.89
N ASP A 41 -14.29 8.23 2.26
CA ASP A 41 -13.86 7.21 1.31
C ASP A 41 -15.11 6.64 0.60
N PRO A 42 -15.09 6.50 -0.74
CA PRO A 42 -16.17 5.84 -1.45
C PRO A 42 -16.41 4.49 -0.80
N PRO A 43 -17.67 4.14 -0.47
CA PRO A 43 -17.95 2.86 0.16
C PRO A 43 -17.33 1.76 -0.71
N PRO A 44 -16.60 0.80 -0.10
CA PRO A 44 -15.96 -0.26 -0.86
C PRO A 44 -17.02 -0.89 -1.74
N ARG A 45 -16.80 -0.87 -3.06
CA ARG A 45 -17.74 -1.42 -4.02
C ARG A 45 -17.81 -2.92 -3.75
N SER A 46 -18.77 -3.34 -2.93
CA SER A 46 -18.95 -4.74 -2.49
C SER A 46 -19.39 -5.67 -3.62
N ARG A 47 -19.32 -5.20 -4.88
CA ARG A 47 -19.71 -5.97 -6.05
C ARG A 47 -18.51 -6.82 -6.41
N MET A 48 -18.65 -8.12 -6.20
CA MET A 48 -17.78 -9.13 -6.75
C MET A 48 -17.54 -8.79 -8.22
N THR A 49 -16.29 -8.51 -8.59
CA THR A 49 -15.97 -8.20 -9.98
C THR A 49 -16.29 -9.42 -10.84
N PRO A 50 -16.66 -9.27 -12.13
CA PRO A 50 -16.89 -10.40 -13.01
C PRO A 50 -15.71 -11.39 -12.99
N THR A 51 -14.48 -10.86 -12.88
CA THR A 51 -13.25 -11.63 -12.69
C THR A 51 -13.24 -12.42 -11.38
N GLY A 52 -13.70 -11.84 -10.27
CA GLY A 52 -13.81 -12.53 -8.99
C GLY A 52 -14.83 -13.68 -9.01
N VAL A 53 -15.96 -13.50 -9.71
CA VAL A 53 -16.95 -14.57 -9.91
C VAL A 53 -16.36 -15.68 -10.77
N ALA A 54 -15.70 -15.34 -11.88
CA ALA A 54 -15.04 -16.31 -12.76
C ALA A 54 -13.94 -17.10 -12.02
N ALA A 55 -13.14 -16.43 -11.18
CA ALA A 55 -12.14 -17.09 -10.35
C ALA A 55 -12.76 -18.06 -9.35
N LEU A 56 -13.86 -17.68 -8.69
CA LEU A 56 -14.57 -18.57 -7.76
C LEU A 56 -15.11 -19.81 -8.47
N ILE A 57 -15.70 -19.63 -9.65
CA ILE A 57 -16.20 -20.75 -10.48
C ILE A 57 -15.03 -21.67 -10.87
N ALA A 58 -13.91 -21.11 -11.33
CA ALA A 58 -12.74 -21.89 -11.71
C ALA A 58 -12.22 -22.74 -10.54
N VAL A 59 -12.11 -22.16 -9.35
CA VAL A 59 -11.73 -22.88 -8.12
C VAL A 59 -12.74 -23.98 -7.81
N GLY A 60 -14.04 -23.70 -7.90
CA GLY A 60 -15.10 -24.68 -7.69
C GLY A 60 -15.03 -25.88 -8.65
N VAL A 61 -14.75 -25.63 -9.92
CA VAL A 61 -14.58 -26.68 -10.93
C VAL A 61 -13.36 -27.54 -10.64
N ILE A 62 -12.21 -26.93 -10.33
CA ILE A 62 -10.98 -27.66 -9.96
C ILE A 62 -11.22 -28.53 -8.72
N PHE A 63 -11.89 -27.98 -7.71
CA PHE A 63 -12.23 -28.71 -6.50
C PHE A 63 -13.17 -29.88 -6.78
N ALA A 64 -14.18 -29.71 -7.62
CA ALA A 64 -15.08 -30.78 -8.02
C ALA A 64 -14.34 -31.92 -8.74
N ILE A 65 -13.44 -31.59 -9.68
CA ILE A 65 -12.60 -32.58 -10.37
C ILE A 65 -11.73 -33.32 -9.36
N PHE A 66 -11.11 -32.60 -8.42
CA PHE A 66 -10.30 -33.20 -7.37
C PHE A 66 -11.12 -34.21 -6.54
N LEU A 67 -12.34 -33.86 -6.12
CA LEU A 67 -13.21 -34.77 -5.38
C LEU A 67 -13.58 -36.02 -6.18
N VAL A 68 -13.88 -35.87 -7.48
CA VAL A 68 -14.17 -37.02 -8.36
C VAL A 68 -12.97 -37.96 -8.39
N VAL A 69 -11.77 -37.44 -8.64
CA VAL A 69 -10.53 -38.25 -8.68
C VAL A 69 -10.29 -38.91 -7.32
N ALA A 70 -10.45 -38.17 -6.22
CA ALA A 70 -10.24 -38.69 -4.87
C ALA A 70 -11.21 -39.84 -4.56
N VAL A 71 -12.49 -39.71 -4.91
CA VAL A 71 -13.50 -40.76 -4.70
C VAL A 71 -13.19 -41.98 -5.56
N VAL A 72 -12.92 -41.80 -6.85
CA VAL A 72 -12.56 -42.90 -7.76
C VAL A 72 -11.33 -43.64 -7.24
N TYR A 73 -10.29 -42.91 -6.87
CA TYR A 73 -9.06 -43.49 -6.32
C TYR A 73 -9.33 -44.25 -5.01
N LEU A 74 -10.15 -43.70 -4.11
CA LEU A 74 -10.50 -44.35 -2.85
C LEU A 74 -11.30 -45.63 -3.09
N LEU A 75 -12.24 -45.63 -4.05
CA LEU A 75 -12.96 -46.82 -4.47
C LEU A 75 -12.02 -47.87 -5.08
N GLN A 76 -10.98 -47.46 -5.79
CA GLN A 76 -9.96 -48.37 -6.35
C GLN A 76 -9.14 -49.00 -5.22
N VAL A 77 -8.57 -48.18 -4.34
CA VAL A 77 -7.69 -48.62 -3.24
C VAL A 77 -8.45 -49.49 -2.23
N ALA A 78 -9.74 -49.22 -2.00
CA ALA A 78 -10.59 -50.06 -1.16
C ALA A 78 -10.91 -51.43 -1.79
N GLY A 79 -10.40 -51.73 -2.98
CA GLY A 79 -10.74 -52.94 -3.75
C GLY A 79 -12.22 -52.98 -4.11
N LEU A 80 -12.88 -51.82 -4.17
CA LEU A 80 -14.31 -51.71 -4.48
C LEU A 80 -14.57 -51.97 -5.97
N MET A 81 -13.63 -51.52 -6.81
CA MET A 81 -13.68 -51.65 -8.27
C MET A 81 -13.00 -52.90 -8.82
N ASP A 82 -12.03 -53.51 -8.13
CA ASP A 82 -11.28 -54.67 -8.63
C ASP A 82 -12.07 -56.00 -8.62
N ARG A 83 -13.33 -55.96 -8.18
CA ARG A 83 -14.20 -57.13 -7.95
C ARG A 83 -15.35 -57.27 -8.95
N TRP A 84 -15.34 -56.47 -10.01
CA TRP A 84 -16.23 -56.56 -11.18
C TRP A 84 -15.39 -56.83 -12.42
#